data_AF-A0A7J5ERC8-F1
#
_entry.id   AF-A0A7J5ERC8-F1
#
_cell.length_a   1.000
_cell.length_b   1.000
_cell.length_c   1.000
_cell.angle_alpha   90.00
_cell.angle_beta   90.00
_cell.angle_gamma   90.00
#
_symmetry.space_group_name_H-M   'P 1'
#
loop_
_entity.id
_entity.type
_entity.pdbx_description
1 polymer ?
#
loop_
_entity_poly.entity_id
_entity_poly.type
_entity_poly.pdbx_seq_one_letter_code
_entity_poly.pdbx_strand_id
1 'polypeptide(L)' 'MPHPVGERLRCDECGAEIVFTKACPCPEREPKAHSDICCGKEMRSAGVSETAEPAPVEARH' A
#
# COMPACT_ATOMS: atom_id res chain seq x y z
N MET A 1 -8.46 5.04 -1.79
CA MET A 1 -8.25 3.64 -1.39
C MET A 1 -7.21 3.62 -0.27
N PRO A 2 -7.40 2.85 0.81
CA PRO A 2 -6.37 2.67 1.83
C PRO A 2 -5.26 1.74 1.31
N HIS A 3 -4.00 2.10 1.54
CA HIS A 3 -2.85 1.25 1.25
C HIS A 3 -2.62 0.23 2.37
N PRO A 4 -2.49 -1.07 2.08
CA PRO A 4 -2.17 -2.08 3.08
C PRO A 4 -0.73 -1.93 3.60
N VAL A 5 -0.52 -2.43 4.82
CA VAL A 5 0.84 -2.51 5.40
C VAL A 5 1.72 -3.39 4.51
N GLY A 6 2.93 -2.94 4.23
CA GLY A 6 3.89 -3.62 3.37
C GLY A 6 3.75 -3.28 1.88
N GLU A 7 2.74 -2.50 1.49
CA GLU A 7 2.69 -1.96 0.12
C GLU A 7 3.87 -1.01 -0.11
N ARG A 8 4.40 -1.10 -1.34
CA ARG A 8 5.45 -0.21 -1.82
C ARG A 8 4.97 0.54 -3.05
N LEU A 9 5.19 1.85 -3.09
CA LEU A 9 5.01 2.67 -4.29
C LEU A 9 6.38 3.15 -4.76
N ARG A 10 6.58 3.24 -6.07
CA ARG A 10 7.83 3.68 -6.68
C ARG A 10 7.60 4.79 -7.69
N CYS A 11 8.45 5.82 -7.64
CA CYS A 11 8.49 6.86 -8.65
C CYS A 11 9.39 6.39 -9.80
N ASP A 12 8.83 6.36 -11.01
CA ASP A 12 9.59 5.95 -12.21
C ASP A 12 10.62 6.98 -12.67
N GLU A 13 10.46 8.25 -12.30
CA GLU A 13 11.36 9.33 -12.73
C GLU A 13 12.63 9.39 -11.88
N CYS A 14 12.48 9.40 -10.55
CA CYS A 14 13.62 9.58 -9.63
C CYS A 14 13.99 8.30 -8.85
N GLY A 15 13.18 7.24 -8.94
CA GLY A 15 13.42 5.98 -8.24
C GLY A 15 13.07 5.98 -6.76
N ALA A 16 12.48 7.05 -6.22
CA ALA A 16 12.06 7.13 -4.82
C ALA A 16 10.97 6.09 -4.49
N GLU A 17 10.94 5.62 -3.24
CA GLU A 17 10.01 4.59 -2.77
C GLU A 17 9.26 5.03 -1.51
N ILE A 18 7.96 4.73 -1.47
CA ILE A 18 7.12 4.84 -0.28
C ILE A 18 6.84 3.42 0.19
N VAL A 19 7.04 3.15 1.48
CA VAL A 19 6.67 1.86 2.10
C VAL A 19 5.66 2.13 3.19
N PHE A 20 4.47 1.54 3.06
CA PHE A 20 3.41 1.67 4.06
C PHE A 20 3.72 0.77 5.26
N THR A 21 4.28 1.34 6.32
CA THR A 21 4.59 0.60 7.56
C THR A 21 3.38 0.47 8.50
N LYS A 22 2.33 1.27 8.26
CA LYS A 22 1.06 1.26 8.97
C LYS A 22 -0.07 1.49 7.97
N ALA A 23 -1.23 0.89 8.22
CA ALA A 23 -2.41 1.09 7.39
C ALA A 23 -2.85 2.56 7.45
N CYS A 24 -3.26 3.13 6.32
CA CYS A 24 -3.89 4.45 6.26
C CYS A 24 -5.16 4.41 7.13
N PRO A 25 -5.35 5.29 8.13
CA PRO A 25 -6.60 5.38 8.91
C PRO A 25 -7.74 6.02 8.11
N CYS A 26 -7.63 5.99 6.79
CA CYS A 26 -8.41 6.73 5.84
C CYS A 26 -9.68 5.93 5.60
N PRO A 27 -10.87 6.48 5.88
CA PRO A 27 -12.10 5.72 5.72
C PRO A 27 -12.25 5.31 4.25
N GLU A 28 -12.76 4.11 4.00
CA GLU A 28 -13.26 3.70 2.69
C GLU A 28 -14.47 4.58 2.34
N ARG A 29 -14.19 5.80 1.87
CA ARG A 29 -15.21 6.73 1.38
C ARG A 29 -14.85 7.14 -0.03
N GLU A 30 -15.68 6.70 -0.96
CA GLU A 30 -15.75 7.26 -2.30
C GLU A 30 -16.21 8.73 -2.24
N PRO A 31 -15.65 9.63 -3.07
CA PRO A 31 -14.38 9.57 -3.77
C PRO A 31 -13.43 10.61 -3.16
N LYS A 32 -12.59 10.22 -2.21
CA LYS A 32 -11.31 10.91 -2.02
C LYS A 32 -10.22 9.97 -2.45
N ALA A 33 -9.86 10.05 -3.73
CA ALA A 33 -8.66 9.47 -4.26
C ALA A 33 -7.48 10.07 -3.49
N HIS A 34 -6.84 9.27 -2.64
CA HIS A 34 -5.47 9.58 -2.22
C HIS A 34 -4.63 9.53 -3.50
N SER A 35 -3.81 10.56 -3.70
CA SER A 35 -2.88 10.63 -4.82
C SER A 35 -1.47 10.70 -4.26
N ASP A 36 -0.70 9.65 -4.49
CA ASP A 36 0.71 9.58 -4.15
C ASP A 36 1.51 10.14 -5.31
N ILE A 37 1.85 11.42 -5.25
CA ILE A 37 2.49 12.15 -6.35
C ILE A 37 3.97 12.37 -6.05
N CYS A 38 4.83 11.97 -7.00
CA CYS A 38 6.26 12.26 -6.99
C CYS A 38 6.71 12.70 -8.39
N CYS A 39 7.58 13.70 -8.49
CA CYS A 39 8.00 14.29 -9.78
C CYS A 39 6.83 14.77 -10.66
N GLY A 40 5.73 15.21 -10.04
CA GLY A 40 4.54 15.67 -10.74
C GLY A 40 3.70 14.57 -11.40
N LYS A 41 3.99 13.30 -11.12
CA LYS A 41 3.27 12.12 -11.63
C LYS A 41 2.80 11.24 -10.48
N GLU A 42 1.72 10.50 -10.70
CA GLU A 42 1.27 9.47 -9.76
C GLU A 42 2.32 8.35 -9.69
N MET A 43 2.63 7.90 -8.48
CA MET A 43 3.56 6.82 -8.22
C MET A 43 2.94 5.47 -8.59
N ARG A 44 3.77 4.55 -9.07
CA ARG A 44 3.33 3.20 -9.45
C ARG A 44 3.36 2.27 -8.24
N SER A 45 2.35 1.43 -8.06
CA SER A 45 2.42 0.31 -7.12
C SER A 45 3.54 -0.67 -7.54
N ALA A 46 4.45 -0.93 -6.62
CA ALA A 46 5.54 -1.91 -6.74
C ALA A 46 5.22 -3.24 -6.04
N GLY A 47 3.97 -3.41 -5.58
CA GLY A 47 3.45 -4.61 -4.93
C GLY A 47 3.42 -4.51 -3.40
N VAL A 48 2.80 -5.51 -2.78
CA VAL A 48 2.78 -5.71 -1.33
C VAL A 48 3.76 -6.83 -1.01
N SER A 49 4.72 -6.60 -0.12
CA SER A 49 5.58 -7.69 0.34
C SER A 49 4.74 -8.68 1.16
N GLU A 50 4.43 -9.86 0.59
CA GLU A 50 3.75 -11.00 1.22
C GLU A 50 4.57 -11.60 2.38
N THR A 51 4.75 -10.84 3.46
CA THR A 51 5.13 -11.38 4.77
C THR A 51 4.10 -10.96 5.81
N ALA A 52 2.84 -10.92 5.38
CA ALA A 52 1.68 -10.66 6.21
C ALA A 52 0.51 -11.58 5.80
N GLU A 53 0.78 -12.87 5.62
CA GLU A 53 -0.26 -13.89 5.80
C GLU A 53 -0.44 -14.11 7.31
N PRO A 54 -1.62 -13.85 7.91
CA PRO A 54 -2.01 -14.63 9.07
C PRO A 54 -2.28 -16.05 8.55
N ALA A 55 -1.44 -17.01 8.96
CA ALA A 55 -1.68 -18.41 8.70
C ALA A 55 -3.15 -18.78 9.01
N PRO A 56 -3.83 -19.60 8.18
CA PRO A 56 -5.13 -20.10 8.55
C PRO A 56 -5.01 -20.86 9.87
N VAL A 57 -5.68 -20.38 10.91
CA VAL A 57 -5.88 -21.16 12.14
C VAL A 57 -6.71 -22.37 11.75
N GLU A 58 -6.03 -23.49 11.46
CA GLU A 58 -6.68 -24.78 11.31
C GLU A 58 -7.49 -25.05 12.58
N ALA A 59 -8.80 -25.24 12.39
CA ALA A 59 -9.74 -25.57 13.45
C ALA A 59 -9.28 -26.88 14.11
N ARG A 60 -8.83 -26.79 15.36
CA ARG A 60 -8.50 -27.96 16.17
C ARG A 60 -9.82 -28.62 16.61
N HIS A 61 -9.94 -29.89 16.24
CA HIS A 61 -11.04 -30.83 16.46
C HIS A 61 -11.54 -30.91 17.91
#